data_AF-A0A0K2X9W4-F1
#
_entry.id   AF-A0A0K2X9W4-F1
#
_cell.length_a   1.000
_cell.length_b   1.000
_cell.length_c   1.000
_cell.angle_alpha   90.00
_cell.angle_beta   90.00
_cell.angle_gamma   90.00
#
_symmetry.space_group_name_H-M   'P 1'
#
loop_
_entity.id
_entity.type
_entity.pdbx_description
1 polymer ?
#
loop_
_entity_poly.entity_id
_entity_poly.type
_entity_poly.pdbx_seq_one_letter_code
_entity_poly.pdbx_strand_id
1 'polypeptide(L)'
;MTSLLGKWLKGTSSAHIAKDRLKLVLAYERSVRLPYIEEMKKEILAVVQKYTQTSKIDVRTNSNHDIDTLEVEIVLEKQAPTS
;
A
#
# COMPACT_ATOMS: atom_id res chain seq x y z
N MET A 1 18.19 11.11 44.53
CA MET A 1 18.66 11.32 43.14
C MET A 1 17.80 10.46 42.23
N THR A 2 16.66 11.00 41.82
CA THR A 2 15.56 10.26 41.22
C THR A 2 15.65 10.26 39.69
N SER A 3 15.81 9.06 39.15
CA SER A 3 15.33 8.57 37.85
C SER A 3 15.28 9.57 36.69
N LEU A 4 16.45 9.96 36.16
CA LEU A 4 16.56 10.55 34.82
C LEU A 4 16.57 9.48 33.72
N LEU A 5 16.91 8.23 34.04
CA LEU A 5 16.88 7.11 33.08
C LEU A 5 15.46 6.65 32.74
N GLY A 6 14.48 6.81 33.64
CA GLY A 6 13.10 6.37 33.41
C GLY A 6 12.38 7.12 32.28
N LYS A 7 12.81 8.34 31.93
CA LYS A 7 12.23 9.11 30.83
C LYS A 7 12.77 8.71 29.46
N TRP A 8 13.97 8.15 29.39
CA TRP A 8 14.61 7.73 28.12
C TRP A 8 14.18 6.33 27.68
N LEU A 9 13.95 5.42 28.65
CA LEU A 9 13.43 4.07 28.38
C LEU A 9 11.92 4.02 28.14
N LYS A 10 11.19 5.11 28.41
CA LYS A 10 9.76 5.24 28.11
C LYS A 10 9.60 5.64 26.63
N GLY A 11 10.10 4.79 25.74
CA GLY A 11 9.92 4.93 24.31
C GLY A 11 8.43 5.06 24.00
N THR A 12 8.07 6.13 23.31
CA THR A 12 6.73 6.31 22.75
C THR A 12 6.40 5.05 21.96
N SER A 13 5.27 4.41 22.26
CA SER A 13 4.84 3.18 21.59
C SER A 13 4.67 3.45 20.08
N SER A 14 5.72 3.19 19.30
CA SER A 14 5.79 3.47 17.87
C SER A 14 4.82 2.59 17.06
N ALA A 15 4.34 1.50 17.65
CA ALA A 15 3.30 0.65 17.11
C ALA A 15 1.98 1.41 16.84
N HIS A 16 1.71 2.51 17.55
CA HIS A 16 0.53 3.36 17.29
C HIS A 16 0.72 4.29 16.08
N ILE A 17 1.96 4.50 15.63
CA ILE A 17 2.31 5.37 14.52
C ILE A 17 2.45 4.58 13.21
N ALA A 18 2.80 3.30 13.30
CA ALA A 18 2.96 2.43 12.14
C ALA A 18 1.65 2.28 11.34
N LYS A 19 1.72 2.54 10.04
CA LYS A 19 0.63 2.31 9.08
C LYS A 19 0.92 1.02 8.33
N ASP A 20 -0.11 0.18 8.18
CA ASP A 20 0.00 -1.02 7.36
C ASP A 20 0.11 -0.62 5.88
N ARG A 21 0.88 -1.38 5.10
CA ARG A 21 1.07 -1.13 3.66
C ARG A 21 0.77 -2.39 2.86
N LEU A 22 -0.04 -2.24 1.83
CA LEU A 22 -0.33 -3.29 0.85
C LEU A 22 0.40 -2.98 -0.45
N LYS A 23 1.21 -3.91 -0.94
CA LYS A 23 1.89 -3.82 -2.25
C LYS A 23 1.37 -4.92 -3.16
N LEU A 24 0.86 -4.54 -4.33
CA LEU A 24 0.40 -5.42 -5.41
C LEU A 24 1.27 -5.18 -6.64
N VAL A 25 1.77 -6.24 -7.27
CA VAL A 25 2.54 -6.16 -8.52
C VAL A 25 1.90 -7.09 -9.55
N LEU A 26 1.55 -6.53 -10.70
CA LEU A 26 1.02 -7.23 -11.86
C LEU A 26 2.00 -7.05 -13.02
N ALA A 27 2.66 -8.14 -13.43
CA ALA A 27 3.57 -8.14 -14.57
C ALA A 27 2.98 -8.97 -15.70
N TYR A 28 3.06 -8.47 -16.93
CA TYR A 28 2.59 -9.17 -18.12
C TYR A 28 3.52 -8.89 -19.31
N GLU A 29 3.63 -9.86 -20.22
CA GLU A 29 4.41 -9.69 -21.44
C GLU A 29 3.72 -8.71 -22.41
N ARG A 30 4.49 -7.79 -22.98
CA ARG A 30 3.98 -6.83 -23.97
C ARG A 30 3.59 -7.51 -25.29
N SER A 31 4.26 -8.61 -25.63
CA SER A 31 3.95 -9.46 -26.79
C SER A 31 2.50 -9.98 -26.73
N VAL A 32 2.00 -10.22 -25.51
CA VAL A 32 0.64 -10.66 -25.25
C VAL A 32 -0.26 -9.44 -25.18
N ARG A 33 -0.92 -9.14 -26.30
CA ARG A 33 -1.95 -8.10 -26.34
C ARG A 33 -3.14 -8.53 -25.48
N LEU A 34 -3.20 -7.99 -24.26
CA LEU A 34 -4.33 -8.15 -23.34
C LEU A 34 -5.31 -6.99 -23.55
N PRO A 35 -6.41 -7.17 -24.30
CA PRO A 35 -7.33 -6.08 -24.65
C PRO A 35 -8.00 -5.42 -23.44
N TYR A 36 -8.04 -6.10 -22.29
CA TYR A 36 -8.73 -5.67 -21.07
C TYR A 36 -7.79 -5.20 -19.95
N ILE A 37 -6.50 -4.99 -20.23
CA ILE A 37 -5.52 -4.71 -19.16
C ILE A 37 -5.80 -3.38 -18.43
N GLU A 38 -6.26 -2.36 -19.16
CA GLU A 38 -6.63 -1.07 -18.59
C GLU A 38 -7.95 -1.13 -17.81
N GLU A 39 -8.85 -2.03 -18.19
CA GLU A 39 -10.11 -2.27 -17.45
C GLU A 39 -9.83 -3.01 -16.15
N MET A 40 -9.02 -4.08 -16.22
CA MET A 40 -8.57 -4.83 -15.05
C MET A 40 -7.84 -3.94 -14.03
N LYS A 41 -6.97 -3.03 -14.50
CA LYS A 41 -6.33 -2.01 -13.64
C LYS A 41 -7.36 -1.20 -12.86
N LYS A 42 -8.39 -0.70 -13.53
CA LYS A 42 -9.45 0.10 -12.90
C LYS A 42 -10.26 -0.71 -11.89
N GLU A 43 -10.61 -1.95 -12.23
CA GLU A 43 -11.36 -2.84 -11.33
C GLU A 43 -10.58 -3.17 -10.07
N ILE A 44 -9.30 -3.51 -10.19
CA ILE A 44 -8.43 -3.77 -9.04
C ILE A 44 -8.37 -2.54 -8.12
N LEU A 45 -8.16 -1.34 -8.69
CA LEU A 45 -8.13 -0.11 -7.90
C LEU A 45 -9.48 0.17 -7.21
N ALA A 46 -10.60 -0.06 -7.89
CA ALA A 46 -11.93 0.11 -7.31
C ALA A 46 -12.19 -0.85 -6.13
N VAL A 47 -11.81 -2.12 -6.28
CA VAL A 47 -11.92 -3.13 -5.22
C VAL A 47 -11.05 -2.75 -4.03
N VAL A 48 -9.78 -2.41 -4.28
CA VAL A 48 -8.86 -1.96 -3.23
C VAL A 48 -9.46 -0.77 -2.47
N GLN A 49 -9.92 0.27 -3.16
CA GLN A 49 -10.52 1.45 -2.52
C GLN A 49 -11.72 1.07 -1.65
N LYS A 50 -12.59 0.20 -2.16
CA LYS A 50 -13.78 -0.28 -1.45
C LYS A 50 -13.46 -0.93 -0.11
N TYR A 51 -12.40 -1.75 -0.04
CA TYR A 51 -12.10 -2.56 1.14
C TYR A 51 -11.05 -1.95 2.08
N THR A 52 -10.26 -0.98 1.61
CA THR A 52 -9.19 -0.38 2.42
C THR A 52 -9.60 0.94 3.06
N GLN A 53 -10.70 1.55 2.62
CA GLN A 53 -11.22 2.83 3.12
C GLN A 53 -10.14 3.94 3.18
N THR A 54 -9.10 3.82 2.36
CA THR A 54 -7.99 4.76 2.28
C THR A 54 -8.14 5.67 1.08
N SER A 55 -7.74 6.93 1.25
CA SER A 55 -7.65 7.91 0.16
C SER A 55 -6.28 7.91 -0.51
N LYS A 56 -5.29 7.21 0.06
CA LYS A 56 -3.89 7.24 -0.40
C LYS A 56 -3.52 5.94 -1.11
N ILE A 57 -3.55 6.01 -2.44
CA ILE A 57 -3.10 4.96 -3.34
C ILE A 57 -2.02 5.56 -4.24
N ASP A 58 -0.83 4.97 -4.22
CA ASP A 58 0.26 5.25 -5.15
C ASP A 58 0.26 4.15 -6.23
N VAL A 59 0.15 4.56 -7.49
CA VAL A 59 0.16 3.66 -8.65
C VAL A 59 1.39 3.96 -9.47
N ARG A 60 2.28 2.98 -9.62
CA ARG A 60 3.49 3.05 -10.42
C ARG A 60 3.39 2.08 -11.57
N THR A 61 3.54 2.57 -12.79
CA THR A 61 3.66 1.69 -13.96
C THR A 61 5.10 1.75 -14.44
N ASN A 62 5.68 0.60 -14.74
CA ASN A 62 7.00 0.49 -15.34
C ASN A 62 6.90 -0.42 -16.56
N SER A 63 7.42 0.03 -17.69
CA SER A 63 7.54 -0.79 -18.90
C SER A 63 9.01 -1.03 -19.19
N ASN A 64 9.44 -2.30 -19.20
CA ASN A 64 10.68 -2.72 -19.81
C ASN A 64 10.39 -3.28 -21.22
N HIS A 65 11.42 -3.48 -22.06
CA HIS A 65 11.30 -3.87 -23.46
C HIS A 65 10.27 -4.97 -23.74
N ASP A 66 10.25 -6.02 -22.91
CA ASP A 66 9.40 -7.20 -23.13
C ASP A 66 8.25 -7.35 -22.11
N ILE A 67 8.32 -6.62 -20.98
CA ILE A 67 7.41 -6.79 -19.84
C ILE A 67 6.87 -5.43 -19.41
N ASP A 68 5.55 -5.31 -19.39
CA ASP A 68 4.88 -4.21 -18.74
C ASP A 68 4.51 -4.62 -17.30
N THR A 69 4.77 -3.75 -16.34
CA THR A 69 4.55 -3.95 -14.91
C THR A 69 3.67 -2.84 -14.35
N LEU A 70 2.62 -3.21 -13.64
CA LEU A 70 1.81 -2.35 -12.79
C LEU A 70 2.12 -2.67 -11.34
N GLU A 71 2.70 -1.72 -10.63
CA GLU A 71 2.89 -1.75 -9.19
C GLU A 71 1.88 -0.80 -8.52
N VAL A 72 1.12 -1.31 -7.57
CA VAL A 72 0.17 -0.52 -6.76
C VAL A 72 0.62 -0.63 -5.30
N GLU A 73 0.93 0.52 -4.69
CA GLU A 73 1.26 0.64 -3.27
C GLU A 73 0.14 1.41 -2.56
N ILE A 74 -0.45 0.79 -1.54
CA ILE A 74 -1.56 1.36 -0.78
C ILE A 74 -1.15 1.47 0.67
N VAL A 75 -1.30 2.66 1.24
CA VAL A 75 -1.12 2.87 2.68
C VAL A 75 -2.47 2.70 3.35
N LEU A 76 -2.60 1.68 4.17
CA LEU A 76 -3.82 1.38 4.91
C LEU A 76 -3.87 2.27 6.14
N GLU A 77 -5.02 2.90 6.36
CA GLU A 77 -5.27 3.58 7.61
C GLU A 77 -5.83 2.57 8.60
N LYS A 78 -5.13 2.37 9.73
CA LYS A 78 -5.65 1.58 10.84
C LYS A 78 -6.91 2.27 11.35
N GLN A 79 -8.07 1.63 11.20
CA GLN A 79 -9.26 2.02 11.93
C GLN A 79 -8.98 1.84 13.42
N ALA A 80 -9.12 2.91 14.20
CA ALA A 80 -9.09 2.77 15.64
C ALA A 80 -10.20 1.77 16.04
N PRO A 81 -9.94 0.80 16.93
CA PRO A 81 -10.99 -0.10 17.38
C PRO A 81 -12.11 0.75 18.00
N THR A 82 -13.27 0.75 17.35
CA THR A 82 -14.50 1.32 17.90
C THR A 82 -14.80 0.56 19.19
N SER A 83 -14.79 1.30 20.30
CA SER A 83 -15.05 0.83 21.66
C SER A 83 -16.49 0.40 21.86
#